data_AF-A0A434TFA3-F1
#
_entry.id   AF-A0A434TFA3-F1
#
_cell.length_a   1.000
_cell.length_b   1.000
_cell.length_c   1.000
_cell.angle_alpha   90.00
_cell.angle_beta   90.00
_cell.angle_gamma   90.00
#
_symmetry.space_group_name_H-M   'P 1'
#
loop_
_entity.id
_entity.type
_entity.pdbx_description
1 polymer ?
#
loop_
_entity_poly.entity_id
_entity_poly.type
_entity_poly.pdbx_seq_one_letter_code
_entity_poly.pdbx_strand_id
1 'polypeptide(L)'
;MIDGLTLIGRVGRDIIRTGIDRALQDRGTARYVLYGIEPGAMAAIVLAIQEDKGLCQRLDICLPAYAFADIKGIAPEHLTEINTTDLRHAECDKEARLLALLDESQAQSLSQVEPIDAGALLSLDHLDLWFGHSGAAAEILDDDRAIQWRAAIKALVELDRVSMRQLADYLVAVAANLRAGTPLPAALGTALPKLHLPRFDQLFDDISPARRGHYSQWRARFVAHWKRDCYLYKRDQSQTPFSTTRLREKLDGMASILPGDVYAVLAAYIDAPPGIGPASFAPFELDWPEVRPFFEEAQRADAKSIGTETRAFYKLAREDRLTQNEWRYLDELADERGRNPSKDERDEDFYSDHIVEIRQEPRLAALWDRFIFGPEVPCTDIIEGLLQCVRRLYRPAAPGRQTLVVEAVEDEKRAFLSLNEDVCAMFAARYRGLEAALEGLVSFKRVLAFRHDSFAEEIAGRRRGAQSTARKARQLRFKVRVEEEGSSGASVRLVWEGSLDAVGVGLASDLERLQDNRARTALVRCSAGYRHRARASQVGINLRDLSGLDPAAQRNRGSFVPASSRCESLALNWRRALGERAFIGFFKGVERAGELVGGVHLEHTGFARLAD
;
A
#
# COMPACT_ATOMS: atom_id res chain seq x y z
N MET A 1 -19.50 -33.29 -3.15
CA MET A 1 -19.23 -32.15 -4.06
C MET A 1 -17.72 -32.06 -4.22
N ILE A 2 -17.23 -31.75 -5.41
CA ILE A 2 -15.80 -31.50 -5.65
C ILE A 2 -15.45 -30.19 -4.96
N ASP A 3 -14.37 -30.14 -4.19
CA ASP A 3 -13.81 -28.89 -3.63
C ASP A 3 -12.61 -28.41 -4.49
N GLY A 4 -12.12 -27.19 -4.22
CA GLY A 4 -11.03 -26.60 -4.99
C GLY A 4 -9.72 -27.41 -4.95
N LEU A 5 -9.37 -28.04 -3.82
CA LEU A 5 -8.18 -28.90 -3.75
C LEU A 5 -8.33 -30.14 -4.60
N THR A 6 -9.50 -30.78 -4.55
CA THR A 6 -9.81 -31.95 -5.36
C THR A 6 -9.71 -31.62 -6.85
N LEU A 7 -10.16 -30.43 -7.26
CA LEU A 7 -10.04 -29.96 -8.63
C LEU A 7 -8.56 -29.79 -9.03
N ILE A 8 -7.76 -29.09 -8.21
CA ILE A 8 -6.32 -28.91 -8.44
C ILE A 8 -5.63 -30.28 -8.56
N GLY A 9 -5.96 -31.22 -7.67
CA GLY A 9 -5.37 -32.54 -7.66
C GLY A 9 -5.61 -33.31 -8.96
N ARG A 10 -6.84 -33.29 -9.46
CA ARG A 10 -7.21 -33.96 -10.73
C ARG A 10 -6.53 -33.33 -11.94
N VAL A 11 -6.44 -32.01 -11.99
CA VAL A 11 -5.73 -31.30 -13.07
C VAL A 11 -4.24 -31.64 -13.04
N GLY A 12 -3.59 -31.54 -11.87
CA GLY A 12 -2.17 -31.87 -11.73
C GLY A 12 -1.85 -33.33 -12.08
N ARG A 13 -2.71 -34.27 -11.66
CA ARG A 13 -2.60 -35.69 -12.04
C ARG A 13 -2.60 -35.89 -13.56
N ASP A 14 -3.50 -35.24 -14.28
CA ASP A 14 -3.63 -35.44 -15.73
C ASP A 14 -2.53 -34.73 -16.52
N ILE A 15 -2.02 -33.60 -16.03
CA ILE A 15 -0.81 -32.96 -16.57
C ILE A 15 0.38 -33.90 -16.44
N ILE A 16 0.60 -34.47 -15.25
CA ILE A 16 1.69 -35.42 -15.01
C ILE A 16 1.56 -36.64 -15.93
N ARG A 17 0.35 -37.23 -16.05
CA ARG A 17 0.12 -38.35 -16.96
C ARG A 17 0.53 -38.02 -18.40
N THR A 18 0.06 -36.89 -18.90
CA THR A 18 0.35 -36.44 -20.28
C THR A 18 1.86 -36.20 -20.47
N GLY A 19 2.52 -35.65 -19.45
CA GLY A 19 3.97 -35.46 -19.43
C GLY A 19 4.75 -36.78 -19.52
N ILE A 20 4.37 -37.79 -18.73
CA ILE A 20 5.03 -39.11 -18.75
C ILE A 20 4.82 -39.78 -20.12
N ASP A 21 3.60 -39.73 -20.65
CA ASP A 21 3.28 -40.33 -21.96
C ASP A 21 4.09 -39.69 -23.10
N ARG A 22 4.41 -38.39 -22.98
CA ARG A 22 5.29 -37.68 -23.91
C ARG A 22 6.76 -38.09 -23.71
N ALA A 23 7.24 -38.11 -22.47
CA ALA A 23 8.65 -38.44 -22.16
C ALA A 23 9.04 -39.88 -22.51
N LEU A 24 8.09 -40.82 -22.46
CA LEU A 24 8.30 -42.20 -22.92
C LEU A 24 8.77 -42.28 -24.39
N GLN A 25 8.41 -41.29 -25.22
CA GLN A 25 8.80 -41.24 -26.62
C GLN A 25 10.30 -40.90 -26.79
N ASP A 26 10.89 -40.20 -25.80
CA ASP A 26 12.26 -39.68 -25.84
C ASP A 26 13.30 -40.61 -25.17
N ARG A 27 12.88 -41.78 -24.65
CA ARG A 27 13.71 -42.79 -23.94
C ARG A 27 14.51 -42.21 -22.76
N GLY A 28 13.82 -41.88 -21.67
CA GLY A 28 14.43 -41.56 -20.37
C GLY A 28 13.42 -41.56 -19.21
N THR A 29 13.91 -41.58 -17.96
CA THR A 29 13.07 -41.43 -16.77
C THR A 29 12.69 -39.96 -16.60
N ALA A 30 11.39 -39.65 -16.68
CA ALA A 30 10.90 -38.29 -16.46
C ALA A 30 11.01 -37.90 -14.98
N ARG A 31 11.30 -36.63 -14.70
CA ARG A 31 11.42 -36.15 -13.32
C ARG A 31 10.63 -34.86 -13.20
N TYR A 32 9.70 -34.84 -12.25
CA TYR A 32 8.83 -33.71 -11.94
C TYR A 32 9.10 -33.21 -10.53
N VAL A 33 8.94 -31.90 -10.32
CA VAL A 33 8.99 -31.29 -8.99
C VAL A 33 7.79 -30.38 -8.77
N LEU A 34 7.03 -30.66 -7.71
CA LEU A 34 6.03 -29.73 -7.19
C LEU A 34 6.75 -28.58 -6.51
N TYR A 35 6.53 -27.37 -7.01
CA TYR A 35 7.28 -26.18 -6.61
C TYR A 35 6.39 -24.94 -6.55
N GLY A 36 6.63 -24.01 -5.62
CA GLY A 36 5.93 -22.72 -5.56
C GLY A 36 4.41 -22.82 -5.35
N ILE A 37 3.92 -23.94 -4.79
CA ILE A 37 2.50 -24.19 -4.50
C ILE A 37 2.32 -24.64 -3.06
N GLU A 38 1.16 -24.35 -2.46
CA GLU A 38 0.93 -24.66 -1.04
C GLU A 38 0.96 -26.18 -0.78
N PRO A 39 1.44 -26.65 0.40
CA PRO A 39 1.51 -28.08 0.73
C PRO A 39 0.17 -28.81 0.60
N GLY A 40 -0.95 -28.15 0.90
CA GLY A 40 -2.29 -28.72 0.72
C GLY A 40 -2.63 -29.02 -0.75
N ALA A 41 -2.17 -28.17 -1.68
CA ALA A 41 -2.33 -28.41 -3.12
C ALA A 41 -1.40 -29.53 -3.61
N MET A 42 -0.15 -29.57 -3.13
CA MET A 42 0.78 -30.67 -3.42
C MET A 42 0.20 -32.03 -2.99
N ALA A 43 -0.31 -32.08 -1.75
CA ALA A 43 -0.96 -33.27 -1.21
C ALA A 43 -2.17 -33.69 -2.05
N ALA A 44 -3.01 -32.73 -2.49
CA ALA A 44 -4.18 -33.03 -3.32
C ALA A 44 -3.81 -33.66 -4.66
N ILE A 45 -2.71 -33.24 -5.28
CA ILE A 45 -2.18 -33.86 -6.52
C ILE A 45 -1.78 -35.32 -6.25
N VAL A 46 -1.03 -35.57 -5.18
CA VAL A 46 -0.59 -36.92 -4.82
C VAL A 46 -1.78 -37.83 -4.48
N LEU A 47 -2.76 -37.33 -3.72
CA LEU A 47 -3.99 -38.06 -3.43
C LEU A 47 -4.76 -38.42 -4.72
N ALA A 48 -4.85 -37.50 -5.68
CA ALA A 48 -5.49 -37.78 -6.96
C ALA A 48 -4.71 -38.81 -7.81
N ILE A 49 -3.37 -38.84 -7.70
CA ILE A 49 -2.53 -39.87 -8.32
C ILE A 49 -2.75 -41.23 -7.63
N GLN A 50 -2.82 -41.28 -6.29
CA GLN A 50 -3.08 -42.51 -5.54
C GLN A 50 -4.43 -43.15 -5.89
N GLU A 51 -5.45 -42.36 -6.20
CA GLU A 51 -6.73 -42.85 -6.70
C GLU A 51 -6.61 -43.53 -8.08
N ASP A 52 -5.65 -43.10 -8.89
CA ASP A 52 -5.33 -43.71 -10.19
C ASP A 52 -4.20 -44.74 -10.06
N LYS A 53 -4.57 -45.98 -9.74
CA LYS A 53 -3.62 -47.08 -9.57
C LYS A 53 -2.70 -47.30 -10.78
N GLY A 54 -3.17 -47.01 -11.99
CA GLY A 54 -2.37 -47.17 -13.21
C GLY A 54 -1.25 -46.13 -13.28
N LEU A 55 -1.57 -44.87 -13.01
CA LEU A 55 -0.56 -43.80 -12.95
C LEU A 55 0.36 -43.96 -11.74
N CYS A 56 -0.16 -44.34 -10.57
CA CYS A 56 0.61 -44.50 -9.35
C CYS A 56 1.70 -45.59 -9.47
N GLN A 57 1.46 -46.65 -10.26
CA GLN A 57 2.47 -47.69 -10.52
C GLN A 57 3.63 -47.19 -11.38
N ARG A 58 3.38 -46.22 -12.26
CA ARG A 58 4.36 -45.63 -13.18
C ARG A 58 5.25 -44.57 -12.52
N LEU A 59 4.85 -44.07 -11.33
CA LEU A 59 5.50 -42.97 -10.63
C LEU A 59 6.17 -43.40 -9.33
N ASP A 60 7.42 -42.95 -9.14
CA ASP A 60 8.08 -42.93 -7.84
C ASP A 60 7.78 -41.58 -7.16
N ILE A 61 6.99 -41.59 -6.10
CA ILE A 61 6.56 -40.36 -5.42
C ILE A 61 7.39 -40.20 -4.15
N CYS A 62 8.07 -39.06 -4.02
CA CYS A 62 8.94 -38.78 -2.89
C CYS A 62 8.57 -37.43 -2.25
N LEU A 63 7.67 -37.46 -1.26
CA LEU A 63 7.28 -36.30 -0.46
C LEU A 63 8.08 -36.23 0.84
N PRO A 64 8.61 -35.07 1.24
CA PRO A 64 9.34 -34.95 2.51
C PRO A 64 8.47 -35.31 3.73
N ALA A 65 8.85 -36.33 4.48
CA ALA A 65 8.06 -36.86 5.58
C ALA A 65 7.74 -35.79 6.64
N TYR A 66 8.70 -34.92 6.97
CA TYR A 66 8.54 -33.85 7.96
C TYR A 66 7.39 -32.86 7.65
N ALA A 67 6.93 -32.77 6.41
CA ALA A 67 5.87 -31.86 6.00
C ALA A 67 4.55 -32.56 5.62
N PHE A 68 4.62 -33.83 5.21
CA PHE A 68 3.48 -34.55 4.62
C PHE A 68 2.99 -35.75 5.46
N ALA A 69 3.74 -36.20 6.48
CA ALA A 69 3.37 -37.38 7.27
C ALA A 69 2.03 -37.25 8.01
N ASP A 70 1.68 -36.05 8.47
CA ASP A 70 0.44 -35.79 9.21
C ASP A 70 -0.78 -35.56 8.29
N ILE A 71 -0.59 -35.56 6.96
CA ILE A 71 -1.68 -35.34 6.01
C ILE A 71 -2.42 -36.66 5.76
N LYS A 72 -3.69 -36.68 6.15
CA LYS A 72 -4.56 -37.85 6.03
C LYS A 72 -4.67 -38.33 4.56
N GLY A 73 -4.41 -39.61 4.34
CA GLY A 73 -4.62 -40.29 3.06
C GLY A 73 -3.36 -40.49 2.22
N ILE A 74 -2.28 -39.77 2.51
CA ILE A 74 -0.99 -40.00 1.86
C ILE A 74 -0.44 -41.35 2.34
N ALA A 75 -0.12 -42.24 1.40
CA ALA A 75 0.44 -43.54 1.74
C ALA A 75 1.88 -43.37 2.28
N PRO A 76 2.28 -44.09 3.35
CA PRO A 76 3.63 -43.99 3.92
C PRO A 76 4.75 -44.27 2.91
N GLU A 77 4.48 -45.09 1.89
CA GLU A 77 5.40 -45.41 0.80
C GLU A 77 5.70 -44.24 -0.15
N HIS A 78 4.94 -43.14 -0.08
CA HIS A 78 5.20 -41.92 -0.83
C HIS A 78 6.00 -40.89 -0.02
N LEU A 79 6.34 -41.20 1.23
CA LEU A 79 7.11 -40.32 2.11
C LEU A 79 8.59 -40.68 2.07
N THR A 80 9.44 -39.68 2.15
CA THR A 80 10.91 -39.83 2.15
C THR A 80 11.57 -38.93 3.19
N GLU A 81 12.68 -39.41 3.75
CA GLU A 81 13.61 -38.63 4.56
C GLU A 81 14.81 -38.13 3.75
N ILE A 82 14.91 -38.53 2.47
CA ILE A 82 16.01 -38.15 1.58
C ILE A 82 15.73 -36.75 1.04
N ASN A 83 16.76 -35.91 1.00
CA ASN A 83 16.66 -34.55 0.47
C ASN A 83 16.32 -34.56 -1.04
N THR A 84 15.43 -33.68 -1.46
CA THR A 84 15.01 -33.45 -2.84
C THR A 84 16.21 -33.23 -3.79
N THR A 85 17.29 -32.59 -3.33
CA THR A 85 18.51 -32.38 -4.12
C THR A 85 19.24 -33.67 -4.47
N ASP A 86 19.15 -34.69 -3.63
CA ASP A 86 19.84 -35.96 -3.82
C ASP A 86 19.00 -36.89 -4.71
N LEU A 87 17.67 -36.86 -4.53
CA LEU A 87 16.72 -37.67 -5.30
C LEU A 87 16.65 -37.30 -6.79
N ARG A 88 17.09 -36.09 -7.18
CA ARG A 88 17.04 -35.65 -8.58
C ARG A 88 17.93 -36.49 -9.51
N HIS A 89 19.04 -37.03 -9.01
CA HIS A 89 19.95 -37.87 -9.81
C HIS A 89 19.91 -39.35 -9.43
N ALA A 90 19.22 -39.70 -8.33
CA ALA A 90 19.12 -41.09 -7.91
C ALA A 90 18.47 -41.95 -9.01
N GLU A 91 18.91 -43.20 -9.11
CA GLU A 91 18.29 -44.19 -10.00
C GLU A 91 16.80 -44.34 -9.66
N CYS A 92 15.99 -44.56 -10.70
CA CYS A 92 14.56 -44.68 -10.59
C CYS A 92 14.11 -45.83 -11.49
N ASP A 93 13.60 -46.89 -10.86
CA ASP A 93 13.13 -48.10 -11.54
C ASP A 93 11.73 -47.94 -12.17
N LYS A 94 11.11 -46.77 -11.96
CA LYS A 94 9.81 -46.41 -12.54
C LYS A 94 9.97 -45.44 -13.72
N GLU A 95 8.91 -45.29 -14.50
CA GLU A 95 8.89 -44.43 -15.69
C GLU A 95 9.15 -42.95 -15.35
N ALA A 96 8.70 -42.50 -14.18
CA ALA A 96 8.90 -41.14 -13.72
C ALA A 96 9.07 -41.02 -12.20
N ARG A 97 9.68 -39.94 -11.74
CA ARG A 97 9.76 -39.55 -10.32
C ARG A 97 9.08 -38.20 -10.08
N LEU A 98 8.27 -38.10 -9.03
CA LEU A 98 7.63 -36.87 -8.57
C LEU A 98 8.21 -36.47 -7.21
N LEU A 99 8.77 -35.27 -7.15
CA LEU A 99 9.38 -34.68 -5.98
C LEU A 99 8.54 -33.50 -5.47
N ALA A 100 8.73 -33.11 -4.21
CA ALA A 100 8.25 -31.83 -3.70
C ALA A 100 9.41 -30.98 -3.19
N LEU A 101 9.42 -29.69 -3.54
CA LEU A 101 10.35 -28.71 -3.02
C LEU A 101 9.61 -27.64 -2.23
N LEU A 102 9.92 -27.55 -0.94
CA LEU A 102 9.32 -26.57 -0.01
C LEU A 102 10.22 -25.35 0.22
N ASP A 103 11.53 -25.47 0.01
CA ASP A 103 12.51 -24.38 0.17
C ASP A 103 12.92 -23.81 -1.19
N GLU A 104 12.46 -22.59 -1.47
CA GLU A 104 12.73 -21.88 -2.73
C GLU A 104 14.21 -21.56 -2.93
N SER A 105 15.03 -21.50 -1.87
CA SER A 105 16.47 -21.22 -1.99
C SER A 105 17.21 -22.32 -2.77
N GLN A 106 16.61 -23.51 -2.89
CA GLN A 106 17.18 -24.66 -3.58
C GLN A 106 16.69 -24.80 -5.03
N ALA A 107 15.81 -23.91 -5.50
CA ALA A 107 15.22 -23.99 -6.83
C ALA A 107 16.27 -23.94 -7.97
N GLN A 108 17.35 -23.17 -7.78
CA GLN A 108 18.46 -23.09 -8.75
C GLN A 108 19.18 -24.43 -8.97
N SER A 109 19.07 -25.36 -8.01
CA SER A 109 19.70 -26.68 -8.08
C SER A 109 18.83 -27.74 -8.79
N LEU A 110 17.70 -27.34 -9.40
CA LEU A 110 16.69 -28.25 -10.00
C LEU A 110 16.53 -28.10 -11.52
N SER A 111 17.52 -27.57 -12.24
CA SER A 111 17.46 -27.36 -13.70
C SER A 111 17.23 -28.62 -14.56
N GLN A 112 17.36 -29.82 -13.97
CA GLN A 112 17.19 -31.11 -14.64
C GLN A 112 15.82 -31.76 -14.37
N VAL A 113 14.93 -31.08 -13.65
CA VAL A 113 13.61 -31.56 -13.26
C VAL A 113 12.56 -30.63 -13.84
N GLU A 114 11.47 -31.17 -14.37
CA GLU A 114 10.37 -30.37 -14.91
C GLU A 114 9.52 -29.80 -13.76
N PRO A 115 9.43 -28.46 -13.61
CA PRO A 115 8.67 -27.85 -12.53
C PRO A 115 7.17 -27.93 -12.81
N ILE A 116 6.42 -28.35 -11.81
CA ILE A 116 4.96 -28.26 -11.75
C ILE A 116 4.62 -27.22 -10.68
N ASP A 117 4.52 -25.98 -11.13
CA ASP A 117 4.19 -24.83 -10.31
C ASP A 117 2.81 -24.26 -10.67
N ALA A 118 2.47 -23.13 -10.06
CA ALA A 118 1.21 -22.47 -10.34
C ALA A 118 1.08 -22.00 -11.80
N GLY A 119 2.18 -21.55 -12.42
CA GLY A 119 2.18 -21.12 -13.82
C GLY A 119 1.94 -22.29 -14.77
N ALA A 120 2.59 -23.43 -14.54
CA ALA A 120 2.39 -24.65 -15.32
C ALA A 120 0.93 -25.15 -15.21
N LEU A 121 0.38 -25.18 -14.00
CA LEU A 121 -1.00 -25.62 -13.75
C LEU A 121 -2.05 -24.66 -14.34
N LEU A 122 -1.75 -23.36 -14.37
CA LEU A 122 -2.62 -22.32 -14.94
C LEU A 122 -2.35 -22.03 -16.42
N SER A 123 -1.46 -22.78 -17.08
CA SER A 123 -1.17 -22.61 -18.50
C SER A 123 -2.44 -22.71 -19.35
N LEU A 124 -2.50 -21.90 -20.41
CA LEU A 124 -3.62 -21.90 -21.36
C LEU A 124 -3.81 -23.26 -22.04
N ASP A 125 -2.71 -24.01 -22.22
CA ASP A 125 -2.73 -25.36 -22.80
C ASP A 125 -3.50 -26.36 -21.92
N HIS A 126 -3.67 -26.06 -20.64
CA HIS A 126 -4.34 -26.93 -19.67
C HIS A 126 -5.78 -26.49 -19.34
N LEU A 127 -6.31 -25.44 -19.98
CA LEU A 127 -7.66 -24.94 -19.72
C LEU A 127 -8.75 -26.00 -19.92
N ASP A 128 -8.57 -26.91 -20.88
CA ASP A 128 -9.52 -27.99 -21.11
C ASP A 128 -9.56 -29.01 -19.96
N LEU A 129 -8.44 -29.20 -19.23
CA LEU A 129 -8.43 -30.04 -18.02
C LEU A 129 -9.23 -29.39 -16.89
N TRP A 130 -9.06 -28.08 -16.69
CA TRP A 130 -9.86 -27.31 -15.73
C TRP A 130 -11.36 -27.37 -16.08
N PHE A 131 -11.70 -27.24 -17.36
CA PHE A 131 -13.07 -27.36 -17.83
C PHE A 131 -13.66 -28.75 -17.52
N GLY A 132 -12.94 -29.80 -17.91
CA GLY A 132 -13.36 -31.19 -17.73
C GLY A 132 -13.54 -31.60 -16.26
N HIS A 133 -12.63 -31.16 -15.38
CA HIS A 133 -12.64 -31.56 -13.97
C HIS A 133 -13.50 -30.68 -13.06
N SER A 134 -13.77 -29.43 -13.44
CA SER A 134 -14.57 -28.50 -12.62
C SER A 134 -16.01 -28.95 -12.39
N GLY A 135 -16.51 -29.87 -13.22
CA GLY A 135 -17.91 -30.25 -13.30
C GLY A 135 -18.74 -29.35 -14.22
N ALA A 136 -18.18 -28.24 -14.74
CA ALA A 136 -18.87 -27.38 -15.70
C ALA A 136 -19.12 -28.10 -17.04
N ALA A 137 -18.20 -28.95 -17.49
CA ALA A 137 -18.37 -29.73 -18.73
C ALA A 137 -19.59 -30.67 -18.70
N ALA A 138 -20.05 -31.11 -17.52
CA ALA A 138 -21.25 -31.92 -17.39
C ALA A 138 -22.55 -31.11 -17.54
N GLU A 139 -22.50 -29.81 -17.23
CA GLU A 139 -23.67 -28.91 -17.27
C GLU A 139 -23.72 -28.09 -18.58
N ILE A 140 -22.57 -27.92 -19.26
CA ILE A 140 -22.43 -27.21 -20.54
C ILE A 140 -22.33 -28.23 -21.66
N LEU A 141 -23.49 -28.56 -22.25
CA LEU A 141 -23.61 -29.57 -23.29
C LEU A 141 -23.47 -29.00 -24.71
N ASP A 142 -23.58 -27.68 -24.87
CA ASP A 142 -23.46 -27.02 -26.18
C ASP A 142 -22.08 -26.38 -26.40
N ASP A 143 -21.56 -26.56 -27.62
CA ASP A 143 -20.24 -26.09 -28.02
C ASP A 143 -20.12 -24.56 -27.92
N ASP A 144 -21.19 -23.82 -28.21
CA ASP A 144 -21.22 -22.37 -28.14
C ASP A 144 -20.96 -21.88 -26.70
N ARG A 145 -21.64 -22.42 -25.69
CA ARG A 145 -21.37 -22.10 -24.28
C ARG A 145 -20.02 -22.61 -23.81
N ALA A 146 -19.52 -23.72 -24.35
CA ALA A 146 -18.17 -24.18 -24.04
C ALA A 146 -17.10 -23.20 -24.56
N ILE A 147 -17.30 -22.62 -25.75
CA ILE A 147 -16.46 -21.55 -26.28
C ILE A 147 -16.54 -20.29 -25.38
N GLN A 148 -17.74 -19.93 -24.93
CA GLN A 148 -17.94 -18.79 -24.02
C GLN A 148 -17.23 -18.98 -22.68
N TRP A 149 -17.34 -20.18 -22.10
CA TRP A 149 -16.65 -20.53 -20.86
C TRP A 149 -15.13 -20.41 -21.04
N ARG A 150 -14.58 -20.98 -22.12
CA ARG A 150 -13.14 -20.89 -22.40
C ARG A 150 -12.67 -19.45 -22.58
N ALA A 151 -13.45 -18.62 -23.29
CA ALA A 151 -13.14 -17.20 -23.46
C ALA A 151 -13.12 -16.45 -22.12
N ALA A 152 -14.07 -16.74 -21.22
CA ALA A 152 -14.16 -16.13 -19.90
C ALA A 152 -13.00 -16.56 -18.98
N ILE A 153 -12.70 -17.86 -18.92
CA ILE A 153 -11.62 -18.37 -18.04
C ILE A 153 -10.24 -17.99 -18.58
N LYS A 154 -10.04 -18.01 -19.90
CA LYS A 154 -8.84 -17.43 -20.53
C LYS A 154 -8.65 -15.97 -20.11
N ALA A 155 -9.72 -15.16 -20.12
CA ALA A 155 -9.68 -13.78 -19.66
C ALA A 155 -9.25 -13.64 -18.21
N LEU A 156 -9.70 -14.54 -17.34
CA LEU A 156 -9.34 -14.53 -15.94
C LEU A 156 -7.88 -14.95 -15.70
N VAL A 157 -7.42 -16.00 -16.37
CA VAL A 157 -6.05 -16.52 -16.25
C VAL A 157 -5.03 -15.50 -16.78
N GLU A 158 -5.25 -14.93 -17.97
CA GLU A 158 -4.35 -13.92 -18.54
C GLU A 158 -4.41 -12.56 -17.82
N LEU A 159 -5.31 -12.36 -16.85
CA LEU A 159 -5.24 -11.18 -15.99
C LEU A 159 -4.14 -11.30 -14.95
N ASP A 160 -3.71 -12.52 -14.63
CA ASP A 160 -2.66 -12.81 -13.65
C ASP A 160 -2.92 -12.15 -12.28
N ARG A 161 -4.19 -12.15 -11.87
CA ARG A 161 -4.66 -11.57 -10.59
C ARG A 161 -5.25 -12.60 -9.63
N VAL A 162 -5.33 -13.85 -10.05
CA VAL A 162 -5.94 -14.93 -9.29
C VAL A 162 -4.89 -15.96 -8.91
N SER A 163 -4.90 -16.37 -7.65
CA SER A 163 -4.18 -17.58 -7.26
C SER A 163 -4.86 -18.81 -7.86
N MET A 164 -4.10 -19.88 -8.05
CA MET A 164 -4.64 -21.18 -8.49
C MET A 164 -5.78 -21.66 -7.57
N ARG A 165 -5.65 -21.43 -6.26
CA ARG A 165 -6.68 -21.80 -5.28
C ARG A 165 -7.98 -21.06 -5.51
N GLN A 166 -7.91 -19.74 -5.70
CA GLN A 166 -9.08 -18.92 -6.00
C GLN A 166 -9.74 -19.34 -7.31
N LEU A 167 -8.96 -19.62 -8.36
CA LEU A 167 -9.50 -20.12 -9.61
C LEU A 167 -10.24 -21.45 -9.41
N ALA A 168 -9.64 -22.40 -8.69
CA ALA A 168 -10.26 -23.70 -8.44
C ALA A 168 -11.59 -23.57 -7.68
N ASP A 169 -11.62 -22.80 -6.59
CA ASP A 169 -12.84 -22.56 -5.82
C ASP A 169 -13.90 -21.80 -6.64
N TYR A 170 -13.48 -20.86 -7.49
CA TYR A 170 -14.34 -20.14 -8.42
C TYR A 170 -15.00 -21.09 -9.43
N LEU A 171 -14.22 -21.94 -10.09
CA LEU A 171 -14.74 -22.89 -11.09
C LEU A 171 -15.71 -23.91 -10.48
N VAL A 172 -15.41 -24.40 -9.26
CA VAL A 172 -16.33 -25.26 -8.51
C VAL A 172 -17.64 -24.54 -8.21
N ALA A 173 -17.59 -23.27 -7.79
CA ALA A 173 -18.78 -22.47 -7.52
C ALA A 173 -19.59 -22.21 -8.81
N VAL A 174 -18.93 -21.92 -9.93
CA VAL A 174 -19.58 -21.78 -11.25
C VAL A 174 -20.31 -23.06 -11.63
N ALA A 175 -19.66 -24.22 -11.50
CA ALA A 175 -20.30 -25.51 -11.80
C ALA A 175 -21.50 -25.80 -10.90
N ALA A 176 -21.44 -25.43 -9.62
CA ALA A 176 -22.57 -25.56 -8.70
C ALA A 176 -23.76 -24.67 -9.11
N ASN A 177 -23.49 -23.43 -9.51
CA ASN A 177 -24.52 -22.51 -10.01
C ASN A 177 -25.16 -23.00 -11.32
N LEU A 178 -24.34 -23.52 -12.25
CA LEU A 178 -24.85 -24.11 -13.50
C LEU A 178 -25.79 -25.30 -13.23
N ARG A 179 -25.40 -26.19 -12.31
CA ARG A 179 -26.24 -27.33 -11.90
C ARG A 179 -27.56 -26.90 -11.25
N ALA A 180 -27.56 -25.75 -10.56
CA ALA A 180 -28.77 -25.16 -10.00
C ALA A 180 -29.68 -24.51 -11.06
N GLY A 181 -29.29 -24.52 -12.33
CA GLY A 181 -30.06 -23.98 -13.46
C GLY A 181 -29.71 -22.54 -13.82
N THR A 182 -28.71 -21.92 -13.19
CA THR A 182 -28.29 -20.56 -13.49
C THR A 182 -27.57 -20.50 -14.85
N PRO A 183 -27.94 -19.59 -15.77
CA PRO A 183 -27.23 -19.43 -17.04
C PRO A 183 -25.75 -19.08 -16.86
N LEU A 184 -24.90 -19.48 -17.81
CA LEU A 184 -23.43 -19.29 -17.72
C LEU A 184 -22.98 -17.86 -17.35
N PRO A 185 -23.47 -16.78 -17.98
CA PRO A 185 -23.09 -15.41 -17.60
C PRO A 185 -23.39 -15.11 -16.13
N ALA A 186 -24.59 -15.47 -15.67
CA ALA A 186 -25.01 -15.27 -14.29
C ALA A 186 -24.22 -16.18 -13.32
N ALA A 187 -23.97 -17.44 -13.67
CA ALA A 187 -23.18 -18.36 -12.84
C ALA A 187 -21.75 -17.85 -12.61
N LEU A 188 -21.13 -17.25 -13.64
CA LEU A 188 -19.83 -16.58 -13.55
C LEU A 188 -19.88 -15.34 -12.64
N GLY A 189 -20.95 -14.54 -12.74
CA GLY A 189 -21.19 -13.36 -11.90
C GLY A 189 -21.47 -13.68 -10.43
N THR A 190 -22.25 -14.73 -10.18
CA THR A 190 -22.59 -15.22 -8.84
C THR A 190 -21.36 -15.76 -8.10
N ALA A 191 -20.42 -16.39 -8.82
CA ALA A 191 -19.23 -16.99 -8.21
C ALA A 191 -18.10 -15.98 -7.89
N LEU A 192 -18.21 -14.71 -8.30
CA LEU A 192 -17.19 -13.67 -8.09
C LEU A 192 -16.64 -13.54 -6.66
N PRO A 193 -17.39 -13.82 -5.57
CA PRO A 193 -16.83 -13.81 -4.22
C PRO A 193 -15.63 -14.76 -4.05
N LYS A 194 -15.58 -15.89 -4.78
CA LYS A 194 -14.41 -16.79 -4.72
C LYS A 194 -13.12 -16.15 -5.26
N LEU A 195 -13.24 -15.05 -6.00
CA LEU A 195 -12.14 -14.22 -6.50
C LEU A 195 -11.90 -12.98 -5.63
N HIS A 196 -12.57 -12.87 -4.48
CA HIS A 196 -12.61 -11.69 -3.62
C HIS A 196 -13.17 -10.44 -4.32
N LEU A 197 -14.14 -10.65 -5.21
CA LEU A 197 -14.88 -9.59 -5.88
C LEU A 197 -16.33 -9.60 -5.44
N PRO A 198 -17.02 -8.45 -5.39
CA PRO A 198 -18.45 -8.43 -5.10
C PRO A 198 -19.22 -9.29 -6.09
N ARG A 199 -20.15 -10.11 -5.59
CA ARG A 199 -21.11 -10.83 -6.41
C ARG A 199 -21.85 -9.87 -7.32
N PHE A 200 -21.94 -10.17 -8.61
CA PHE A 200 -22.75 -9.37 -9.53
C PHE A 200 -23.30 -10.27 -10.63
N ASP A 201 -24.53 -10.73 -10.42
CA ASP A 201 -25.13 -11.76 -11.28
C ASP A 201 -25.27 -11.27 -12.73
N GLN A 202 -25.56 -9.99 -12.95
CA GLN A 202 -25.77 -9.42 -14.29
C GLN A 202 -24.51 -8.81 -14.91
N LEU A 203 -23.32 -9.01 -14.32
CA LEU A 203 -22.08 -8.37 -14.78
C LEU A 203 -21.79 -8.60 -16.29
N PHE A 204 -22.16 -9.77 -16.79
CA PHE A 204 -21.82 -10.22 -18.15
C PHE A 204 -23.01 -10.14 -19.13
N ASP A 205 -24.18 -9.66 -18.68
CA ASP A 205 -25.38 -9.62 -19.51
C ASP A 205 -25.25 -8.63 -20.68
N ASP A 206 -24.51 -7.55 -20.48
CA ASP A 206 -24.19 -6.54 -21.50
C ASP A 206 -23.29 -7.07 -22.64
N ILE A 207 -22.70 -8.27 -22.48
CA ILE A 207 -21.96 -8.90 -23.57
C ILE A 207 -22.99 -9.51 -24.53
N SER A 208 -23.10 -8.93 -25.72
CA SER A 208 -24.03 -9.44 -26.74
C SER A 208 -23.74 -10.91 -27.04
N PRO A 209 -24.77 -11.77 -27.22
CA PRO A 209 -24.57 -13.21 -27.40
C PRO A 209 -23.54 -13.58 -28.48
N ALA A 210 -23.57 -12.88 -29.62
CA ALA A 210 -22.63 -13.07 -30.72
C ALA A 210 -21.16 -12.75 -30.37
N ARG A 211 -20.90 -11.95 -29.33
CA ARG A 211 -19.56 -11.56 -28.90
C ARG A 211 -19.09 -12.30 -27.65
N ARG A 212 -19.89 -13.20 -27.08
CA ARG A 212 -19.50 -13.97 -25.88
C ARG A 212 -18.40 -14.99 -26.14
N GLY A 213 -18.11 -15.34 -27.40
CA GLY A 213 -16.91 -16.11 -27.72
C GLY A 213 -15.61 -15.30 -27.68
N HIS A 214 -15.69 -13.96 -27.59
CA HIS A 214 -14.52 -13.09 -27.69
C HIS A 214 -13.95 -12.80 -26.30
N TYR A 215 -12.76 -13.32 -26.05
CA TYR A 215 -11.96 -13.10 -24.84
C TYR A 215 -11.95 -11.63 -24.36
N SER A 216 -11.77 -10.67 -25.29
CA SER A 216 -11.59 -9.25 -24.95
C SER A 216 -12.81 -8.64 -24.25
N GLN A 217 -14.01 -9.16 -24.54
CA GLN A 217 -15.24 -8.70 -23.91
C GLN A 217 -15.29 -9.10 -22.43
N TRP A 218 -14.91 -10.35 -22.12
CA TRP A 218 -14.82 -10.85 -20.75
C TRP A 218 -13.73 -10.12 -19.98
N ARG A 219 -12.53 -9.96 -20.57
CA ARG A 219 -11.40 -9.26 -19.94
C ARG A 219 -11.81 -7.84 -19.54
N ALA A 220 -12.48 -7.10 -20.43
CA ALA A 220 -12.93 -5.74 -20.14
C ALA A 220 -13.87 -5.67 -18.93
N ARG A 221 -14.80 -6.63 -18.79
CA ARG A 221 -15.73 -6.70 -17.66
C ARG A 221 -15.02 -7.10 -16.36
N PHE A 222 -14.13 -8.09 -16.39
CA PHE A 222 -13.32 -8.45 -15.24
C PHE A 222 -12.45 -7.28 -14.76
N VAL A 223 -11.72 -6.60 -15.66
CA VAL A 223 -10.87 -5.45 -15.32
C VAL A 223 -11.69 -4.32 -14.70
N ALA A 224 -12.85 -4.00 -15.28
CA ALA A 224 -13.73 -2.97 -14.74
C ALA A 224 -14.26 -3.34 -13.35
N HIS A 225 -14.60 -4.62 -13.14
CA HIS A 225 -15.11 -5.11 -11.87
C HIS A 225 -14.02 -5.23 -10.78
N TRP A 226 -12.78 -5.54 -11.17
CA TRP A 226 -11.66 -5.73 -10.25
C TRP A 226 -11.37 -4.53 -9.36
N LYS A 227 -11.70 -3.32 -9.83
CA LYS A 227 -11.53 -2.06 -9.09
C LYS A 227 -12.27 -2.01 -7.75
N ARG A 228 -13.16 -2.97 -7.50
CA ARG A 228 -14.01 -3.06 -6.30
C ARG A 228 -13.41 -3.91 -5.18
N ASP A 229 -12.29 -4.60 -5.43
CA ASP A 229 -11.52 -5.31 -4.41
C ASP A 229 -11.09 -4.39 -3.24
N CYS A 230 -10.89 -3.10 -3.54
CA CYS A 230 -10.55 -2.05 -2.57
C CYS A 230 -11.55 -1.94 -1.41
N TYR A 231 -12.82 -2.29 -1.64
CA TYR A 231 -13.85 -2.23 -0.62
C TYR A 231 -13.64 -3.27 0.48
N LEU A 232 -13.01 -4.42 0.20
CA LEU A 232 -12.67 -5.40 1.23
C LEU A 232 -11.69 -4.83 2.27
N TYR A 233 -10.84 -3.90 1.82
CA TYR A 233 -9.88 -3.17 2.64
C TYR A 233 -10.41 -1.83 3.16
N LYS A 234 -11.72 -1.57 3.00
CA LYS A 234 -12.40 -0.33 3.37
C LYS A 234 -11.77 0.90 2.72
N ARG A 235 -11.47 0.81 1.43
CA ARG A 235 -10.92 1.91 0.62
C ARG A 235 -11.87 2.25 -0.52
N ASP A 236 -11.84 3.49 -0.97
CA ASP A 236 -12.45 3.88 -2.24
C ASP A 236 -11.60 3.42 -3.45
N GLN A 237 -12.12 3.63 -4.66
CA GLN A 237 -11.41 3.28 -5.90
C GLN A 237 -10.11 4.09 -6.11
N SER A 238 -9.93 5.21 -5.40
CA SER A 238 -8.68 5.98 -5.34
C SER A 238 -7.73 5.48 -4.24
N GLN A 239 -8.00 4.30 -3.67
CA GLN A 239 -7.23 3.68 -2.58
C GLN A 239 -7.21 4.51 -1.28
N THR A 240 -8.18 5.40 -1.09
CA THR A 240 -8.32 6.19 0.14
C THR A 240 -9.18 5.43 1.15
N PRO A 241 -8.68 5.18 2.37
CA PRO A 241 -9.48 4.57 3.42
C PRO A 241 -10.74 5.37 3.71
N PHE A 242 -11.86 4.65 3.84
CA PHE A 242 -13.10 5.24 4.30
C PHE A 242 -12.98 5.71 5.76
N SER A 243 -13.67 6.82 6.06
CA SER A 243 -13.93 7.21 7.44
C SER A 243 -15.09 6.39 7.98
N THR A 244 -14.89 5.69 9.09
CA THR A 244 -15.93 4.91 9.77
C THR A 244 -17.15 5.79 10.10
N THR A 245 -16.91 7.03 10.55
CA THR A 245 -17.99 7.99 10.84
C THR A 245 -18.81 8.30 9.59
N ARG A 246 -18.14 8.57 8.45
CA ARG A 246 -18.84 8.85 7.19
C ARG A 246 -19.60 7.64 6.66
N LEU A 247 -19.07 6.43 6.83
CA LEU A 247 -19.77 5.21 6.44
C LEU A 247 -21.03 5.00 7.29
N ARG A 248 -20.98 5.28 8.60
CA ARG A 248 -22.17 5.23 9.46
C ARG A 248 -23.22 6.25 9.04
N GLU A 249 -22.81 7.51 8.87
CA GLU A 249 -23.71 8.57 8.38
C GLU A 249 -24.36 8.19 7.04
N LYS A 250 -23.60 7.58 6.13
CA LYS A 250 -24.12 7.09 4.84
C LYS A 250 -25.11 5.95 5.02
N LEU A 251 -24.80 4.97 5.88
CA LEU A 251 -25.68 3.83 6.17
C LEU A 251 -26.99 4.30 6.81
N ASP A 252 -26.92 5.21 7.78
CA ASP A 252 -28.09 5.77 8.47
C ASP A 252 -28.99 6.53 7.49
N GLY A 253 -28.41 7.27 6.54
CA GLY A 253 -29.16 7.93 5.47
C GLY A 253 -29.86 6.97 4.50
N MET A 254 -29.44 5.70 4.44
CA MET A 254 -30.01 4.66 3.59
C MET A 254 -30.95 3.70 4.33
N ALA A 255 -31.14 3.87 5.64
CA ALA A 255 -31.87 2.92 6.50
C ALA A 255 -33.33 2.69 6.08
N SER A 256 -33.98 3.69 5.46
CA SER A 256 -35.37 3.58 4.98
C SER A 256 -35.53 2.86 3.64
N ILE A 257 -34.43 2.66 2.90
CA ILE A 257 -34.43 2.12 1.54
C ILE A 257 -33.87 0.68 1.54
N LEU A 258 -32.91 0.39 2.40
CA LEU A 258 -32.25 -0.92 2.45
C LEU A 258 -33.10 -1.98 3.15
N PRO A 259 -33.14 -3.22 2.63
CA PRO A 259 -33.60 -4.38 3.37
C PRO A 259 -32.86 -4.54 4.71
N GLY A 260 -33.56 -5.02 5.74
CA GLY A 260 -33.01 -5.08 7.11
C GLY A 260 -31.82 -6.02 7.28
N ASP A 261 -31.79 -7.12 6.50
CA ASP A 261 -30.67 -8.05 6.40
C ASP A 261 -29.45 -7.41 5.72
N VAL A 262 -29.65 -6.68 4.62
CA VAL A 262 -28.59 -5.91 3.95
C VAL A 262 -28.03 -4.83 4.87
N TYR A 263 -28.90 -4.10 5.59
CA TYR A 263 -28.48 -3.10 6.57
C TYR A 263 -27.60 -3.72 7.67
N ALA A 264 -28.00 -4.87 8.23
CA ALA A 264 -27.24 -5.55 9.26
C ALA A 264 -25.85 -6.00 8.77
N VAL A 265 -25.75 -6.51 7.54
CA VAL A 265 -24.48 -6.87 6.91
C VAL A 265 -23.56 -5.65 6.75
N LEU A 266 -24.10 -4.52 6.28
CA LEU A 266 -23.33 -3.28 6.12
C LEU A 266 -22.90 -2.67 7.46
N ALA A 267 -23.76 -2.72 8.48
CA ALA A 267 -23.42 -2.28 9.83
C ALA A 267 -22.25 -3.10 10.41
N ALA A 268 -22.32 -4.43 10.31
CA ALA A 268 -21.24 -5.32 10.75
C ALA A 268 -19.94 -5.08 9.95
N TYR A 269 -20.06 -4.84 8.64
CA TYR A 269 -18.93 -4.46 7.80
C TYR A 269 -18.27 -3.17 8.30
N ILE A 270 -19.03 -2.13 8.70
CA ILE A 270 -18.47 -0.87 9.19
C ILE A 270 -17.64 -1.07 10.47
N ASP A 271 -18.09 -1.94 11.36
CA ASP A 271 -17.44 -2.18 12.65
C ASP A 271 -16.26 -3.17 12.56
N ALA A 272 -16.20 -3.97 11.50
CA ALA A 272 -15.11 -4.94 11.28
C ALA A 272 -13.73 -4.26 11.07
N PRO A 273 -12.60 -4.94 11.32
CA PRO A 273 -11.31 -4.45 10.86
C PRO A 273 -11.20 -4.51 9.32
N PRO A 274 -10.48 -3.59 8.66
CA PRO A 274 -10.24 -3.70 7.22
C PRO A 274 -9.45 -4.97 6.88
N GLY A 275 -9.81 -5.65 5.79
CA GLY A 275 -9.14 -6.87 5.33
C GLY A 275 -10.08 -8.06 5.13
N ILE A 276 -9.49 -9.24 4.92
CA ILE A 276 -10.22 -10.48 4.65
C ILE A 276 -10.68 -11.08 5.99
N GLY A 277 -11.83 -10.61 6.48
CA GLY A 277 -12.52 -11.15 7.65
C GLY A 277 -13.98 -11.44 7.33
N PRO A 278 -14.65 -12.34 8.07
CA PRO A 278 -16.02 -12.74 7.76
C PRO A 278 -17.00 -11.56 7.60
N ALA A 279 -16.97 -10.60 8.53
CA ALA A 279 -17.83 -9.42 8.49
C ALA A 279 -17.42 -8.42 7.38
N SER A 280 -16.13 -8.29 7.08
CA SER A 280 -15.64 -7.42 5.99
C SER A 280 -15.97 -7.99 4.61
N PHE A 281 -16.07 -9.32 4.53
CA PHE A 281 -16.36 -10.05 3.30
C PHE A 281 -17.86 -10.24 3.04
N ALA A 282 -18.69 -10.26 4.09
CA ALA A 282 -20.13 -10.50 3.98
C ALA A 282 -20.87 -9.61 2.94
N PRO A 283 -20.57 -8.31 2.76
CA PRO A 283 -21.21 -7.51 1.72
C PRO A 283 -20.93 -7.98 0.29
N PHE A 284 -19.85 -8.75 0.07
CA PHE A 284 -19.48 -9.24 -1.25
C PHE A 284 -20.33 -10.46 -1.66
N GLU A 285 -20.98 -11.13 -0.70
CA GLU A 285 -21.90 -12.24 -0.98
C GLU A 285 -23.31 -11.74 -1.39
N LEU A 286 -23.62 -10.48 -1.12
CA LEU A 286 -24.84 -9.80 -1.57
C LEU A 286 -24.71 -9.35 -3.03
N ASP A 287 -25.81 -9.31 -3.77
CA ASP A 287 -25.77 -8.88 -5.17
C ASP A 287 -25.38 -7.40 -5.28
N TRP A 288 -24.40 -7.12 -6.13
CA TRP A 288 -23.74 -5.82 -6.20
C TRP A 288 -24.70 -4.63 -6.36
N PRO A 289 -25.74 -4.67 -7.22
CA PRO A 289 -26.70 -3.57 -7.35
C PRO A 289 -27.35 -3.13 -6.03
N GLU A 290 -27.53 -4.04 -5.06
CA GLU A 290 -28.14 -3.75 -3.76
C GLU A 290 -27.20 -2.97 -2.84
N VAL A 291 -25.91 -3.33 -2.84
CA VAL A 291 -24.89 -2.72 -1.98
C VAL A 291 -24.12 -1.59 -2.66
N ARG A 292 -24.19 -1.49 -3.99
CA ARG A 292 -23.48 -0.49 -4.80
C ARG A 292 -23.71 0.94 -4.29
N PRO A 293 -24.94 1.40 -3.96
CA PRO A 293 -25.13 2.78 -3.52
C PRO A 293 -24.43 3.10 -2.19
N PHE A 294 -24.15 2.09 -1.36
CA PHE A 294 -23.38 2.25 -0.14
C PHE A 294 -21.88 2.44 -0.42
N PHE A 295 -21.32 1.76 -1.42
CA PHE A 295 -19.90 1.86 -1.75
C PHE A 295 -19.56 2.98 -2.74
N GLU A 296 -20.37 3.15 -3.78
CA GLU A 296 -20.17 4.15 -4.84
C GLU A 296 -21.07 5.37 -4.56
N GLU A 297 -20.52 6.59 -4.64
CA GLU A 297 -21.34 7.80 -4.63
C GLU A 297 -22.09 7.93 -5.96
N ALA A 298 -23.37 8.30 -5.91
CA ALA A 298 -24.11 8.67 -7.11
C ALA A 298 -23.43 9.87 -7.78
N GLN A 299 -23.25 9.79 -9.11
CA GLN A 299 -22.62 10.89 -9.85
C GLN A 299 -23.45 12.17 -9.68
N ARG A 300 -22.81 13.25 -9.21
CA ARG A 300 -23.46 14.57 -9.16
C ARG A 300 -23.77 15.01 -10.59
N ALA A 301 -25.05 15.30 -10.86
CA ALA A 301 -25.51 15.71 -12.19
C ALA A 301 -24.79 16.97 -12.73
N ASP A 302 -24.29 17.83 -11.84
CA ASP A 302 -23.74 19.15 -12.18
C ASP A 302 -22.20 19.20 -12.29
N ALA A 303 -21.49 18.08 -12.08
CA ALA A 303 -20.03 18.08 -12.17
C ALA A 303 -19.54 18.12 -13.63
N LYS A 304 -18.67 19.06 -13.98
CA LYS A 304 -18.01 19.10 -15.30
C LYS A 304 -16.90 18.04 -15.35
N SER A 305 -16.78 17.33 -16.47
CA SER A 305 -15.72 16.35 -16.70
C SER A 305 -14.37 17.03 -16.85
N ILE A 306 -13.32 16.41 -16.31
CA ILE A 306 -11.92 16.81 -16.54
C ILE A 306 -11.57 16.84 -18.03
N GLY A 307 -12.11 15.91 -18.83
CA GLY A 307 -11.94 15.89 -20.28
C GLY A 307 -12.55 17.13 -20.92
N THR A 308 -13.74 17.55 -20.49
CA THR A 308 -14.40 18.76 -21.02
C THR A 308 -13.62 20.02 -20.66
N GLU A 309 -13.15 20.15 -19.40
CA GLU A 309 -12.36 21.31 -18.97
C GLU A 309 -11.01 21.37 -19.71
N THR A 310 -10.34 20.24 -19.91
CA THR A 310 -9.07 20.14 -20.65
C THR A 310 -9.26 20.46 -22.14
N ARG A 311 -10.29 19.90 -22.76
CA ARG A 311 -10.62 20.17 -24.17
C ARG A 311 -10.90 21.66 -24.39
N ALA A 312 -11.64 22.28 -23.48
CA ALA A 312 -11.92 23.71 -23.54
C ALA A 312 -10.65 24.56 -23.41
N PHE A 313 -9.75 24.21 -22.49
CA PHE A 313 -8.46 24.88 -22.31
C PHE A 313 -7.63 24.89 -23.60
N TYR A 314 -7.44 23.73 -24.23
CA TYR A 314 -6.67 23.64 -25.48
C TYR A 314 -7.37 24.32 -26.66
N LYS A 315 -8.70 24.23 -26.78
CA LYS A 315 -9.45 24.92 -27.86
C LYS A 315 -9.36 26.44 -27.76
N LEU A 316 -9.33 26.99 -26.55
CA LEU A 316 -9.30 28.44 -26.33
C LEU A 316 -7.89 29.02 -26.36
N ALA A 317 -6.90 28.29 -25.86
CA ALA A 317 -5.56 28.83 -25.64
C ALA A 317 -4.52 28.39 -26.68
N ARG A 318 -4.63 27.18 -27.26
CA ARG A 318 -3.53 26.47 -27.94
C ARG A 318 -4.01 25.28 -28.80
N GLU A 319 -4.73 25.53 -29.89
CA GLU A 319 -5.27 24.43 -30.73
C GLU A 319 -4.18 23.62 -31.47
N ASP A 320 -3.02 24.23 -31.71
CA ASP A 320 -1.86 23.68 -32.42
C ASP A 320 -0.95 22.79 -31.56
N ARG A 321 -1.20 22.71 -30.25
CA ARG A 321 -0.32 21.99 -29.29
C ARG A 321 -0.63 20.51 -29.13
N LEU A 322 -1.82 20.08 -29.51
CA LEU A 322 -2.23 18.69 -29.43
C LEU A 322 -2.23 18.05 -30.81
N THR A 323 -1.72 16.82 -30.87
CA THR A 323 -1.84 15.95 -32.04
C THR A 323 -3.28 15.47 -32.22
N GLN A 324 -3.59 14.97 -33.41
CA GLN A 324 -4.92 14.42 -33.71
C GLN A 324 -5.28 13.23 -32.79
N ASN A 325 -4.29 12.43 -32.38
CA ASN A 325 -4.50 11.32 -31.46
C ASN A 325 -4.84 11.81 -30.05
N GLU A 326 -4.21 12.88 -29.57
CA GLU A 326 -4.48 13.48 -28.27
C GLU A 326 -5.84 14.17 -28.22
N TRP A 327 -6.24 14.81 -29.32
CA TRP A 327 -7.62 15.32 -29.47
C TRP A 327 -8.64 14.19 -29.36
N ARG A 328 -8.41 13.05 -30.05
CA ARG A 328 -9.28 11.89 -29.95
C ARG A 328 -9.31 11.30 -28.53
N TYR A 329 -8.18 11.30 -27.84
CA TYR A 329 -8.12 10.89 -26.44
C TYR A 329 -8.92 11.82 -25.53
N LEU A 330 -8.83 13.15 -25.71
CA LEU A 330 -9.68 14.11 -24.99
C LEU A 330 -11.16 14.00 -25.39
N ASP A 331 -11.45 13.56 -26.62
CA ASP A 331 -12.78 13.18 -27.08
C ASP A 331 -13.35 12.04 -26.24
N GLU A 332 -12.62 10.91 -26.19
CA GLU A 332 -12.94 9.75 -25.37
C GLU A 332 -13.06 10.10 -23.86
N LEU A 333 -12.11 10.89 -23.33
CA LEU A 333 -12.08 11.25 -21.91
C LEU A 333 -13.30 12.07 -21.48
N ALA A 334 -13.77 12.98 -22.32
CA ALA A 334 -14.93 13.80 -21.97
C ALA A 334 -16.26 13.11 -22.28
N ASP A 335 -16.36 12.43 -23.42
CA ASP A 335 -17.64 11.96 -23.96
C ASP A 335 -17.94 10.52 -23.55
N GLU A 336 -16.96 9.62 -23.59
CA GLU A 336 -17.14 8.20 -23.26
C GLU A 336 -16.89 7.92 -21.78
N ARG A 337 -15.79 8.43 -21.22
CA ARG A 337 -15.41 8.21 -19.81
C ARG A 337 -16.12 9.17 -18.86
N GLY A 338 -16.60 10.31 -19.38
CA GLY A 338 -17.53 11.20 -18.70
C GLY A 338 -16.93 11.90 -17.47
N ARG A 339 -17.75 12.05 -16.42
CA ARG A 339 -17.51 12.98 -15.29
C ARG A 339 -16.58 12.45 -14.21
N ASN A 340 -16.55 11.13 -14.00
CA ASN A 340 -15.68 10.49 -13.01
C ASN A 340 -14.89 9.37 -13.69
N PRO A 341 -13.99 9.72 -14.64
CA PRO A 341 -13.20 8.74 -15.33
C PRO A 341 -12.37 7.96 -14.32
N SER A 342 -12.24 6.65 -14.51
CA SER A 342 -11.24 5.87 -13.76
C SER A 342 -9.90 6.04 -14.44
N LYS A 343 -8.83 6.26 -13.67
CA LYS A 343 -7.48 6.40 -14.19
C LYS A 343 -7.01 5.17 -14.97
N ASP A 344 -6.34 5.39 -16.10
CA ASP A 344 -5.59 4.43 -16.90
C ASP A 344 -4.17 4.96 -17.23
N GLU A 345 -3.36 4.17 -17.92
CA GLU A 345 -1.97 4.54 -18.26
C GLU A 345 -1.90 5.73 -19.22
N ARG A 346 -2.85 5.86 -20.15
CA ARG A 346 -2.91 6.97 -21.12
C ARG A 346 -3.12 8.31 -20.42
N ASP A 347 -3.81 8.31 -19.28
CA ASP A 347 -3.97 9.50 -18.44
C ASP A 347 -2.65 9.99 -17.85
N GLU A 348 -1.79 9.06 -17.40
CA GLU A 348 -0.51 9.39 -16.80
C GLU A 348 0.46 9.94 -17.86
N ASP A 349 0.48 9.32 -19.04
CA ASP A 349 1.29 9.75 -20.18
C ASP A 349 0.87 11.15 -20.64
N PHE A 350 -0.42 11.35 -20.92
CA PHE A 350 -0.94 12.66 -21.33
C PHE A 350 -0.63 13.75 -20.29
N TYR A 351 -0.85 13.44 -19.01
CA TYR A 351 -0.56 14.39 -17.95
C TYR A 351 0.94 14.71 -17.87
N SER A 352 1.82 13.71 -17.98
CA SER A 352 3.27 13.89 -17.96
C SER A 352 3.76 14.78 -19.09
N ASP A 353 3.26 14.55 -20.31
CA ASP A 353 3.67 15.29 -21.50
C ASP A 353 3.20 16.75 -21.47
N HIS A 354 2.03 17.02 -20.89
CA HIS A 354 1.38 18.33 -20.92
C HIS A 354 1.39 19.10 -19.60
N ILE A 355 2.03 18.57 -18.53
CA ILE A 355 1.98 19.18 -17.18
C ILE A 355 2.49 20.62 -17.15
N VAL A 356 3.50 20.95 -17.95
CA VAL A 356 4.08 22.30 -17.98
C VAL A 356 3.04 23.33 -18.44
N GLU A 357 2.19 22.95 -19.39
CA GLU A 357 1.14 23.80 -19.94
C GLU A 357 -0.08 23.82 -19.01
N ILE A 358 -0.50 22.66 -18.52
CA ILE A 358 -1.63 22.52 -17.58
C ILE A 358 -1.39 23.35 -16.30
N ARG A 359 -0.15 23.42 -15.80
CA ARG A 359 0.20 24.25 -14.62
C ARG A 359 -0.02 25.75 -14.80
N GLN A 360 -0.18 26.24 -16.02
CA GLN A 360 -0.50 27.65 -16.29
C GLN A 360 -1.92 28.01 -15.88
N GLU A 361 -2.84 27.03 -15.86
CA GLU A 361 -4.21 27.19 -15.39
C GLU A 361 -4.40 26.48 -14.03
N PRO A 362 -4.37 27.21 -12.90
CA PRO A 362 -4.29 26.61 -11.56
C PRO A 362 -5.45 25.66 -11.24
N ARG A 363 -6.65 25.95 -11.76
CA ARG A 363 -7.82 25.10 -11.56
C ARG A 363 -7.69 23.77 -12.31
N LEU A 364 -7.25 23.82 -13.57
CA LEU A 364 -7.07 22.63 -14.39
C LEU A 364 -5.94 21.76 -13.83
N ALA A 365 -4.84 22.38 -13.39
CA ALA A 365 -3.75 21.69 -12.71
C ALA A 365 -4.22 20.95 -11.45
N ALA A 366 -5.03 21.59 -10.61
CA ALA A 366 -5.57 20.94 -9.41
C ALA A 366 -6.51 19.76 -9.73
N LEU A 367 -7.30 19.86 -10.82
CA LEU A 367 -8.17 18.78 -11.28
C LEU A 367 -7.34 17.58 -11.76
N TRP A 368 -6.35 17.81 -12.61
CA TRP A 368 -5.45 16.77 -13.09
C TRP A 368 -4.62 16.17 -11.97
N ASP A 369 -4.09 16.98 -11.07
CA ASP A 369 -3.37 16.50 -9.89
C ASP A 369 -4.23 15.54 -9.06
N ARG A 370 -5.49 15.92 -8.79
CA ARG A 370 -6.42 15.07 -8.07
C ARG A 370 -6.80 13.81 -8.85
N PHE A 371 -6.92 13.91 -10.17
CA PHE A 371 -7.29 12.78 -11.02
C PHE A 371 -6.17 11.74 -11.11
N ILE A 372 -4.91 12.17 -11.28
CA ILE A 372 -3.76 11.29 -11.43
C ILE A 372 -3.30 10.70 -10.09
N PHE A 373 -3.24 11.53 -9.04
CA PHE A 373 -2.66 11.18 -7.74
C PHE A 373 -3.68 10.92 -6.63
N GLY A 374 -4.98 11.06 -6.91
CA GLY A 374 -6.02 11.00 -5.90
C GLY A 374 -6.00 12.20 -4.93
N PRO A 375 -6.77 12.14 -3.82
CA PRO A 375 -6.72 13.18 -2.80
C PRO A 375 -5.35 13.21 -2.13
N GLU A 376 -4.79 14.41 -1.96
CA GLU A 376 -3.50 14.59 -1.28
C GLU A 376 -3.54 14.03 0.16
N VAL A 377 -2.39 13.58 0.66
CA VAL A 377 -2.16 13.20 2.05
C VAL A 377 -1.56 14.42 2.76
N PRO A 378 -2.35 15.25 3.46
CA PRO A 378 -1.77 16.36 4.22
C PRO A 378 -1.16 15.85 5.52
N CYS A 379 0.04 16.31 5.86
CA CYS A 379 0.70 16.00 7.13
C CYS A 379 1.48 17.20 7.69
N THR A 380 1.72 17.18 8.99
CA THR A 380 2.68 18.10 9.66
C THR A 380 3.89 17.34 10.21
N ASP A 381 3.80 16.01 10.29
CA ASP A 381 4.90 15.10 10.54
C ASP A 381 5.09 14.17 9.32
N ILE A 382 6.30 14.12 8.75
CA ILE A 382 6.56 13.31 7.55
C ILE A 382 6.42 11.82 7.85
N ILE A 383 6.75 11.35 9.06
CA ILE A 383 6.67 9.93 9.42
C ILE A 383 5.20 9.51 9.47
N GLU A 384 4.35 10.32 10.12
CA GLU A 384 2.90 10.10 10.11
C GLU A 384 2.35 10.11 8.69
N GLY A 385 2.79 11.06 7.86
CA GLY A 385 2.44 11.16 6.46
C GLY A 385 2.80 9.90 5.66
N LEU A 386 4.02 9.36 5.86
CA LEU A 386 4.46 8.12 5.22
C LEU A 386 3.62 6.92 5.67
N LEU A 387 3.27 6.81 6.95
CA LEU A 387 2.37 5.75 7.44
C LEU A 387 0.97 5.86 6.81
N GLN A 388 0.45 7.06 6.63
CA GLN A 388 -0.81 7.27 5.91
C GLN A 388 -0.69 6.84 4.43
N CYS A 389 0.43 7.15 3.77
CA CYS A 389 0.70 6.67 2.42
C CYS A 389 0.79 5.14 2.35
N VAL A 390 1.51 4.49 3.28
CA VAL A 390 1.56 3.03 3.39
C VAL A 390 0.15 2.46 3.54
N ARG A 391 -0.66 3.02 4.44
CA ARG A 391 -2.05 2.55 4.62
C ARG A 391 -2.89 2.66 3.35
N ARG A 392 -2.62 3.63 2.47
CA ARG A 392 -3.30 3.77 1.16
C ARG A 392 -2.76 2.81 0.11
N LEU A 393 -1.45 2.69 0.02
CA LEU A 393 -0.78 1.99 -1.09
C LEU A 393 -0.50 0.52 -0.83
N TYR A 394 -0.40 0.11 0.43
CA TYR A 394 -0.07 -1.26 0.82
C TYR A 394 -1.11 -2.24 0.28
N ARG A 395 -0.64 -3.26 -0.45
CA ARG A 395 -1.45 -4.37 -0.94
C ARG A 395 -1.09 -5.61 -0.13
N PRO A 396 -2.00 -6.11 0.72
CA PRO A 396 -1.81 -7.38 1.41
C PRO A 396 -1.68 -8.52 0.40
N ALA A 397 -0.83 -9.51 0.70
CA ALA A 397 -0.58 -10.70 -0.13
C ALA A 397 0.00 -10.42 -1.54
N ALA A 398 0.77 -9.33 -1.70
CA ALA A 398 1.57 -9.15 -2.90
C ALA A 398 2.62 -10.29 -3.02
N PRO A 399 2.88 -10.81 -4.24
CA PRO A 399 3.77 -11.95 -4.44
C PRO A 399 5.25 -11.67 -4.13
N GLY A 400 5.65 -10.40 -3.99
CA GLY A 400 7.04 -9.99 -3.77
C GLY A 400 7.23 -8.91 -2.72
N ARG A 401 8.49 -8.56 -2.46
CA ARG A 401 8.85 -7.52 -1.48
C ARG A 401 8.40 -6.13 -1.96
N GLN A 402 7.58 -5.47 -1.15
CA GLN A 402 7.12 -4.10 -1.39
C GLN A 402 8.06 -3.09 -0.78
N THR A 403 8.55 -2.14 -1.59
CA THR A 403 9.36 -1.00 -1.12
C THR A 403 8.61 0.31 -1.36
N LEU A 404 8.54 1.18 -0.35
CA LEU A 404 7.93 2.49 -0.50
C LEU A 404 8.92 3.45 -1.17
N VAL A 405 8.54 4.07 -2.27
CA VAL A 405 9.37 5.06 -2.96
C VAL A 405 8.79 6.45 -2.77
N VAL A 406 9.61 7.36 -2.27
CA VAL A 406 9.24 8.75 -1.98
C VAL A 406 10.10 9.66 -2.84
N GLU A 407 9.47 10.35 -3.79
CA GLU A 407 10.13 11.27 -4.69
C GLU A 407 9.69 12.71 -4.40
N ALA A 408 10.64 13.64 -4.22
CA ALA A 408 10.29 15.03 -3.99
C ALA A 408 9.80 15.70 -5.28
N VAL A 409 8.78 16.54 -5.17
CA VAL A 409 8.34 17.42 -6.26
C VAL A 409 9.29 18.61 -6.39
N GLU A 410 9.79 19.12 -5.25
CA GLU A 410 10.86 20.12 -5.20
C GLU A 410 12.23 19.44 -5.24
N ASP A 411 12.66 18.99 -6.42
CA ASP A 411 13.86 18.19 -6.66
C ASP A 411 15.11 18.99 -7.07
N GLU A 412 14.98 20.30 -7.29
CA GLU A 412 16.07 21.21 -7.65
C GLU A 412 16.21 22.40 -6.70
N LYS A 413 17.43 22.92 -6.53
CA LYS A 413 17.72 24.11 -5.70
C LYS A 413 16.84 25.32 -6.04
N ARG A 414 16.49 25.50 -7.33
CA ARG A 414 15.63 26.60 -7.79
C ARG A 414 14.20 26.52 -7.24
N ALA A 415 13.69 25.31 -7.00
CA ALA A 415 12.35 25.11 -6.44
C ALA A 415 12.22 25.66 -5.01
N PHE A 416 13.33 25.72 -4.26
CA PHE A 416 13.37 26.25 -2.90
C PHE A 416 13.36 27.79 -2.83
N LEU A 417 13.48 28.50 -3.96
CA LEU A 417 13.54 29.97 -3.99
C LEU A 417 12.22 30.64 -3.57
N SER A 418 11.10 29.94 -3.74
CA SER A 418 9.75 30.39 -3.40
C SER A 418 9.28 29.89 -2.02
N LEU A 419 10.08 29.06 -1.34
CA LEU A 419 9.76 28.49 -0.05
C LEU A 419 10.29 29.36 1.10
N ASN A 420 9.64 29.24 2.25
CA ASN A 420 10.05 29.87 3.50
C ASN A 420 11.34 29.19 4.02
N GLU A 421 12.35 29.99 4.34
CA GLU A 421 13.67 29.53 4.80
C GLU A 421 13.59 28.78 6.13
N ASP A 422 12.89 29.34 7.11
CA ASP A 422 12.80 28.77 8.45
C ASP A 422 12.07 27.42 8.42
N VAL A 423 11.08 27.27 7.53
CA VAL A 423 10.36 26.01 7.31
C VAL A 423 11.28 24.95 6.69
N CYS A 424 12.07 25.31 5.68
CA CYS A 424 13.03 24.39 5.06
C CYS A 424 14.14 23.97 6.02
N ALA A 425 14.70 24.93 6.77
CA ALA A 425 15.72 24.66 7.79
C ALA A 425 15.17 23.76 8.90
N MET A 426 13.94 24.01 9.37
CA MET A 426 13.26 23.16 10.35
C MET A 426 13.05 21.74 9.83
N PHE A 427 12.59 21.58 8.58
CA PHE A 427 12.41 20.26 7.97
C PHE A 427 13.73 19.49 7.92
N ALA A 428 14.80 20.12 7.41
CA ALA A 428 16.13 19.52 7.30
C ALA A 428 16.72 19.16 8.67
N ALA A 429 16.56 20.01 9.67
CA ALA A 429 17.02 19.74 11.03
C ALA A 429 16.24 18.60 11.69
N ARG A 430 14.91 18.59 11.58
CA ARG A 430 14.04 17.61 12.23
C ARG A 430 14.18 16.20 11.65
N TYR A 431 14.30 16.09 10.33
CA TYR A 431 14.33 14.80 9.63
C TYR A 431 15.72 14.43 9.12
N ARG A 432 16.76 15.07 9.66
CA ARG A 432 18.16 14.71 9.38
C ARG A 432 18.39 13.23 9.71
N GLY A 433 18.87 12.47 8.74
CA GLY A 433 19.17 11.05 8.90
C GLY A 433 17.96 10.11 8.76
N LEU A 434 16.76 10.62 8.46
CA LEU A 434 15.58 9.78 8.25
C LEU A 434 15.76 8.78 7.09
N GLU A 435 16.46 9.21 6.03
CA GLU A 435 16.80 8.36 4.88
C GLU A 435 17.61 7.12 5.30
N ALA A 436 18.64 7.30 6.13
CA ALA A 436 19.44 6.19 6.66
C ALA A 436 18.65 5.32 7.65
N ALA A 437 17.79 5.93 8.47
CA ALA A 437 16.99 5.20 9.46
C ALA A 437 15.93 4.26 8.83
N LEU A 438 15.50 4.54 7.60
CA LEU A 438 14.47 3.78 6.88
C LEU A 438 15.03 3.00 5.68
N GLU A 439 16.35 2.82 5.62
CA GLU A 439 17.02 2.08 4.55
C GLU A 439 16.44 0.66 4.40
N GLY A 440 16.20 0.25 3.16
CA GLY A 440 15.60 -1.04 2.83
C GLY A 440 14.07 -1.14 3.02
N LEU A 441 13.44 -0.16 3.68
CA LEU A 441 11.98 -0.04 3.80
C LEU A 441 11.42 1.07 2.90
N VAL A 442 12.14 2.20 2.84
CA VAL A 442 11.77 3.38 2.07
C VAL A 442 12.95 3.81 1.19
N SER A 443 12.70 4.02 -0.09
CA SER A 443 13.64 4.61 -1.04
C SER A 443 13.29 6.08 -1.26
N PHE A 444 14.11 6.99 -0.74
CA PHE A 444 13.98 8.42 -0.97
C PHE A 444 14.71 8.80 -2.27
N LYS A 445 13.99 9.24 -3.29
CA LYS A 445 14.54 9.67 -4.59
C LYS A 445 14.48 11.20 -4.68
N ARG A 446 15.62 11.83 -4.98
CA ARG A 446 15.73 13.27 -5.26
C ARG A 446 15.23 14.21 -4.13
N VAL A 447 15.25 13.75 -2.87
CA VAL A 447 14.76 14.55 -1.73
C VAL A 447 15.85 15.50 -1.22
N LEU A 448 16.02 16.64 -1.90
CA LEU A 448 16.99 17.67 -1.49
C LEU A 448 16.66 18.32 -0.15
N ALA A 449 15.39 18.31 0.27
CA ALA A 449 14.93 18.96 1.49
C ALA A 449 15.62 18.46 2.77
N PHE A 450 16.10 17.20 2.81
CA PHE A 450 16.87 16.68 3.96
C PHE A 450 18.24 17.34 4.14
N ARG A 451 18.78 17.94 3.07
CA ARG A 451 20.12 18.55 3.01
C ARG A 451 20.05 20.02 2.63
N HIS A 452 18.98 20.70 3.04
CA HIS A 452 18.73 22.10 2.72
C HIS A 452 19.88 23.01 3.17
N ASP A 453 20.49 22.72 4.32
CA ASP A 453 21.67 23.40 4.85
C ASP A 453 22.86 23.42 3.89
N SER A 454 23.07 22.35 3.11
CA SER A 454 24.21 22.26 2.20
C SER A 454 24.18 23.25 1.02
N PHE A 455 23.01 23.85 0.72
CA PHE A 455 22.86 24.78 -0.40
C PHE A 455 22.08 26.06 -0.05
N ALA A 456 21.70 26.25 1.21
CA ALA A 456 20.93 27.42 1.67
C ALA A 456 21.63 28.75 1.35
N GLU A 457 22.94 28.83 1.60
CA GLU A 457 23.75 30.03 1.33
C GLU A 457 23.83 30.36 -0.17
N GLU A 458 23.93 29.35 -1.03
CA GLU A 458 24.01 29.52 -2.50
C GLU A 458 22.75 30.19 -3.06
N ILE A 459 21.59 29.88 -2.48
CA ILE A 459 20.29 30.38 -2.96
C ILE A 459 19.81 31.63 -2.19
N ALA A 460 20.44 31.98 -1.07
CA ALA A 460 20.03 33.06 -0.18
C ALA A 460 19.83 34.40 -0.93
N GLY A 461 20.79 34.78 -1.79
CA GLY A 461 20.74 36.03 -2.55
C GLY A 461 19.69 36.07 -3.68
N ARG A 462 19.07 34.92 -4.01
CA ARG A 462 18.11 34.79 -5.13
C ARG A 462 16.66 34.57 -4.64
N ARG A 463 16.45 34.35 -3.35
CA ARG A 463 15.13 34.07 -2.76
C ARG A 463 14.20 35.28 -2.86
N ARG A 464 12.97 35.04 -3.27
CA ARG A 464 11.88 36.04 -3.24
C ARG A 464 10.92 35.62 -2.13
N GLY A 465 10.90 36.35 -1.01
CA GLY A 465 9.99 36.06 0.10
C GLY A 465 10.44 34.90 0.99
N ALA A 466 11.71 34.87 1.39
CA ALA A 466 12.27 33.88 2.33
C ALA A 466 11.49 33.76 3.66
N GLN A 467 10.72 34.79 4.02
CA GLN A 467 9.89 34.88 5.22
C GLN A 467 8.39 34.83 4.91
N SER A 468 8.02 34.35 3.72
CA SER A 468 6.63 34.26 3.28
C SER A 468 5.81 33.38 4.22
N THR A 469 4.64 33.87 4.64
CA THR A 469 3.67 33.14 5.46
C THR A 469 2.61 32.43 4.62
N ALA A 470 2.66 32.57 3.29
CA ALA A 470 1.72 31.95 2.38
C ALA A 470 1.78 30.42 2.50
N ARG A 471 0.62 29.76 2.49
CA ARG A 471 0.51 28.29 2.64
C ARG A 471 1.46 27.53 1.70
N LYS A 472 1.49 27.88 0.41
CA LYS A 472 2.36 27.24 -0.60
C LYS A 472 3.86 27.39 -0.29
N ALA A 473 4.28 28.49 0.34
CA ALA A 473 5.67 28.70 0.71
C ALA A 473 6.11 27.83 1.91
N ARG A 474 5.15 27.24 2.64
CA ARG A 474 5.40 26.40 3.82
C ARG A 474 5.18 24.91 3.54
N GLN A 475 4.98 24.54 2.29
CA GLN A 475 4.64 23.18 1.90
C GLN A 475 5.78 22.53 1.11
N LEU A 476 6.12 21.30 1.47
CA LEU A 476 6.96 20.40 0.69
C LEU A 476 6.09 19.26 0.17
N ARG A 477 6.26 18.90 -1.10
CA ARG A 477 5.40 17.93 -1.77
C ARG A 477 6.22 16.74 -2.22
N PHE A 478 5.61 15.55 -2.10
CA PHE A 478 6.24 14.29 -2.44
C PHE A 478 5.25 13.43 -3.23
N LYS A 479 5.76 12.75 -4.26
CA LYS A 479 5.08 11.64 -4.92
C LYS A 479 5.50 10.36 -4.21
N VAL A 480 4.53 9.62 -3.66
CA VAL A 480 4.78 8.38 -2.93
C VAL A 480 4.15 7.23 -3.69
N ARG A 481 4.89 6.15 -3.92
CA ARG A 481 4.41 4.93 -4.61
C ARG A 481 5.00 3.68 -3.96
N VAL A 482 4.39 2.53 -4.19
CA VAL A 482 4.96 1.23 -3.81
C VAL A 482 5.52 0.58 -5.08
N GLU A 483 6.79 0.19 -5.04
CA GLU A 483 7.43 -0.64 -6.07
C GLU A 483 7.46 -2.10 -5.59
N GLU A 484 7.04 -3.01 -6.47
CA GLU A 484 7.16 -4.47 -6.36
C GLU A 484 8.06 -4.92 -7.52
N GLU A 485 9.00 -5.85 -7.32
CA GLU A 485 10.02 -6.30 -8.31
C GLU A 485 9.71 -6.01 -9.80
N GLY A 486 10.08 -4.82 -10.28
CA GLY A 486 9.94 -4.39 -11.68
C GLY A 486 8.64 -3.67 -12.08
N SER A 487 7.62 -3.64 -11.22
CA SER A 487 6.33 -2.96 -11.46
C SER A 487 6.10 -1.77 -10.51
N SER A 488 5.72 -0.63 -11.08
CA SER A 488 5.34 0.56 -10.32
C SER A 488 3.85 0.50 -9.96
N GLY A 489 3.54 0.45 -8.67
CA GLY A 489 2.18 0.55 -8.17
C GLY A 489 1.59 1.97 -8.30
N ALA A 490 0.36 2.12 -7.81
CA ALA A 490 -0.32 3.41 -7.74
C ALA A 490 0.52 4.44 -6.95
N SER A 491 0.37 5.71 -7.30
CA SER A 491 1.05 6.81 -6.62
C SER A 491 0.05 7.76 -5.95
N VAL A 492 0.45 8.31 -4.80
CA VAL A 492 -0.30 9.33 -4.05
C VAL A 492 0.60 10.53 -3.81
N ARG A 493 0.00 11.71 -3.69
CA ARG A 493 0.73 12.92 -3.32
C ARG A 493 0.69 13.15 -1.82
N LEU A 494 1.85 13.21 -1.19
CA LEU A 494 2.06 13.60 0.20
C LEU A 494 2.44 15.08 0.26
N VAL A 495 1.75 15.85 1.10
CA VAL A 495 2.02 17.28 1.29
C VAL A 495 2.33 17.52 2.75
N TRP A 496 3.59 17.83 3.04
CA TRP A 496 4.03 18.25 4.36
C TRP A 496 3.88 19.76 4.49
N GLU A 497 3.23 20.24 5.56
CA GLU A 497 3.07 21.66 5.86
C GLU A 497 3.77 22.02 7.18
N GLY A 498 4.72 22.97 7.10
CA GLY A 498 5.40 23.53 8.26
C GLY A 498 4.56 24.58 8.98
N SER A 499 4.51 24.50 10.31
CA SER A 499 3.90 25.55 11.15
C SER A 499 4.95 26.57 11.58
N LEU A 500 4.71 27.84 11.26
CA LEU A 500 5.51 28.98 11.74
C LEU A 500 5.19 29.36 13.20
N ASP A 501 4.07 28.87 13.72
CA ASP A 501 3.59 29.13 15.07
C ASP A 501 4.03 28.03 16.05
N ALA A 502 4.74 27.00 15.58
CA ALA A 502 5.27 25.95 16.44
C ALA A 502 6.71 26.28 16.87
N VAL A 503 7.06 25.86 18.09
CA VAL A 503 8.43 25.99 18.65
C VAL A 503 9.48 25.38 17.72
N GLY A 504 9.15 24.28 17.04
CA GLY A 504 10.07 23.58 16.15
C GLY A 504 10.69 24.45 15.05
N VAL A 505 10.07 25.57 14.68
CA VAL A 505 10.62 26.51 13.68
C VAL A 505 12.00 27.06 14.10
N GLY A 506 12.27 27.18 15.41
CA GLY A 506 13.55 27.68 15.92
C GLY A 506 14.66 26.64 16.01
N LEU A 507 14.35 25.35 15.78
CA LEU A 507 15.24 24.22 16.05
C LEU A 507 16.60 24.34 15.33
N ALA A 508 16.59 24.66 14.03
CA ALA A 508 17.82 24.78 13.26
C ALA A 508 18.75 25.84 13.86
N SER A 509 18.20 27.02 14.16
CA SER A 509 18.97 28.12 14.76
C SER A 509 19.45 27.80 16.19
N ASP A 510 18.69 27.01 16.95
CA ASP A 510 19.08 26.58 18.30
C ASP A 510 20.26 25.59 18.24
N LEU A 511 20.25 24.66 17.28
CA LEU A 511 21.35 23.72 17.05
C LEU A 511 22.63 24.44 16.62
N GLU A 512 22.54 25.42 15.72
CA GLU A 512 23.69 26.25 15.33
C GLU A 512 24.26 27.02 16.52
N ARG A 513 23.40 27.65 17.34
CA ARG A 513 23.87 28.36 18.54
C ARG A 513 24.53 27.42 19.54
N LEU A 514 24.02 26.21 19.70
CA LEU A 514 24.65 25.20 20.55
C LEU A 514 25.99 24.73 19.96
N GLN A 515 26.14 24.66 18.66
CA GLN A 515 27.42 24.33 18.02
C GLN A 515 28.45 25.46 18.22
N ASP A 516 28.04 26.71 18.04
CA ASP A 516 28.94 27.88 18.02
C ASP A 516 29.09 28.58 19.38
N ASN A 517 28.51 28.02 20.45
CA ASN A 517 28.48 28.72 21.74
C ASN A 517 29.87 28.92 22.34
N ARG A 518 30.10 30.11 22.91
CA ARG A 518 31.39 30.45 23.54
C ARG A 518 31.69 29.64 24.79
N ALA A 519 30.68 29.07 25.43
CA ALA A 519 30.83 28.24 26.61
C ALA A 519 31.35 26.83 26.28
N ARG A 520 31.48 26.48 24.99
CA ARG A 520 32.01 25.21 24.47
C ARG A 520 31.37 23.98 25.13
N THR A 521 30.06 24.03 25.37
CA THR A 521 29.31 22.92 25.95
C THR A 521 27.90 22.84 25.37
N ALA A 522 27.33 21.65 25.27
CA ALA A 522 25.91 21.47 24.95
C ALA A 522 24.98 21.74 26.15
N LEU A 523 25.52 21.76 27.37
CA LEU A 523 24.77 22.01 28.60
C LEU A 523 24.65 23.52 28.87
N VAL A 524 23.85 24.18 28.04
CA VAL A 524 23.59 25.62 28.12
C VAL A 524 22.26 25.88 28.81
N ARG A 525 22.18 26.97 29.59
CA ARG A 525 20.91 27.45 30.13
C ARG A 525 20.01 27.98 29.01
N CYS A 526 18.92 27.28 28.75
CA CYS A 526 17.84 27.74 27.87
C CYS A 526 16.72 28.38 28.70
N SER A 527 16.06 29.39 28.15
CA SER A 527 14.95 30.07 28.82
C SER A 527 13.89 30.49 27.81
N ALA A 528 12.63 30.48 28.22
CA ALA A 528 11.51 31.06 27.48
C ALA A 528 10.69 31.92 28.44
N GLY A 529 10.32 33.13 28.03
CA GLY A 529 9.42 33.98 28.81
C GLY A 529 7.97 33.55 28.61
N TYR A 530 7.11 33.83 29.58
CA TYR A 530 5.66 33.66 29.43
C TYR A 530 5.04 34.99 29.01
N ARG A 531 4.24 35.00 27.95
CA ARG A 531 3.51 36.22 27.56
C ARG A 531 2.27 36.36 28.43
N HIS A 532 2.31 37.24 29.44
CA HIS A 532 1.15 37.51 30.29
C HIS A 532 0.01 38.15 29.48
N ARG A 533 -1.11 37.42 29.32
CA ARG A 533 -2.40 38.03 28.94
C ARG A 533 -3.07 38.52 30.22
N ALA A 534 -3.48 39.78 30.25
CA ALA A 534 -3.86 40.54 31.44
C ALA A 534 -4.98 39.97 32.35
N ARG A 535 -5.60 38.83 32.03
CA ARG A 535 -6.72 38.24 32.79
C ARG A 535 -6.82 36.69 32.80
N ALA A 536 -5.80 35.95 32.37
CA ALA A 536 -5.87 34.47 32.41
C ALA A 536 -4.91 33.90 33.45
N SER A 537 -5.41 32.97 34.28
CA SER A 537 -4.59 32.04 35.07
C SER A 537 -3.54 31.39 34.17
N GLN A 538 -2.36 31.03 34.72
CA GLN A 538 -1.27 30.39 33.97
C GLN A 538 -1.83 29.30 33.03
N VAL A 539 -1.82 29.58 31.72
CA VAL A 539 -2.27 28.62 30.71
C VAL A 539 -1.16 27.58 30.55
N GLY A 540 -1.49 26.32 30.29
CA GLY A 540 -0.48 25.30 30.00
C GLY A 540 0.43 25.70 28.82
N ILE A 541 1.68 25.25 28.82
CA ILE A 541 2.62 25.50 27.71
C ILE A 541 2.22 24.58 26.55
N ASN A 542 1.88 25.17 25.39
CA ASN A 542 1.61 24.43 24.16
C ASN A 542 2.75 24.65 23.15
N LEU A 543 3.57 23.63 22.90
CA LEU A 543 4.71 23.74 21.96
C LEU A 543 4.30 23.89 20.48
N ARG A 544 3.02 23.67 20.17
CA ARG A 544 2.45 23.90 18.83
C ARG A 544 1.97 25.34 18.63
N ASP A 545 1.98 26.16 19.67
CA ASP A 545 1.53 27.56 19.63
C ASP A 545 2.48 28.49 20.40
N LEU A 546 3.21 29.31 19.65
CA LEU A 546 4.12 30.32 20.15
C LEU A 546 3.41 31.55 20.73
N SER A 547 2.09 31.69 20.59
CA SER A 547 1.36 32.87 21.04
C SER A 547 1.42 33.11 22.55
N GLY A 548 1.65 32.06 23.34
CA GLY A 548 1.84 32.10 24.79
C GLY A 548 3.28 32.31 25.26
N LEU A 549 4.26 32.25 24.35
CA LEU A 549 5.68 32.34 24.68
C LEU A 549 6.25 33.69 24.26
N ASP A 550 7.11 34.26 25.11
CA ASP A 550 7.90 35.44 24.78
C ASP A 550 9.28 35.00 24.28
N PRO A 551 9.72 35.41 23.07
CA PRO A 551 11.01 35.00 22.54
C PRO A 551 12.14 35.55 23.41
N ALA A 552 12.97 34.66 23.96
CA ALA A 552 14.09 35.01 24.86
C ALA A 552 15.13 35.95 24.23
N ALA A 553 15.19 35.99 22.90
CA ALA A 553 15.86 37.01 22.14
C ALA A 553 14.84 37.58 21.16
N GLN A 554 14.47 38.85 21.31
CA GLN A 554 13.39 39.61 20.65
C GLN A 554 13.22 39.48 19.12
N ARG A 555 13.98 38.63 18.42
CA ARG A 555 13.97 38.47 16.96
C ARG A 555 13.82 37.03 16.43
N ASN A 556 14.06 35.98 17.22
CA ASN A 556 14.05 34.60 16.70
C ASN A 556 12.90 33.79 17.30
N ARG A 557 11.79 33.72 16.56
CA ARG A 557 10.57 32.98 16.96
C ARG A 557 10.89 31.50 17.19
N GLY A 558 10.39 30.94 18.30
CA GLY A 558 10.53 29.51 18.63
C GLY A 558 11.91 29.05 19.08
N SER A 559 12.89 29.95 19.24
CA SER A 559 14.24 29.64 19.69
C SER A 559 14.37 29.82 21.21
N PHE A 560 14.97 28.84 21.89
CA PHE A 560 15.18 28.84 23.34
C PHE A 560 16.65 28.96 23.76
N VAL A 561 17.57 28.68 22.83
CA VAL A 561 19.01 28.80 23.09
C VAL A 561 19.39 30.28 22.97
N PRO A 562 20.00 30.89 23.98
CA PRO A 562 20.44 32.29 23.89
C PRO A 562 21.48 32.46 22.77
N ALA A 563 21.72 33.70 22.34
CA ALA A 563 22.80 33.98 21.40
C ALA A 563 24.13 33.40 21.91
N SER A 564 24.98 32.89 21.00
CA SER A 564 26.23 32.17 21.32
C SER A 564 27.15 32.91 22.30
N SER A 565 27.09 34.25 22.33
CA SER A 565 27.84 35.11 23.25
C SER A 565 27.29 35.17 24.69
N ARG A 566 26.03 34.81 24.89
CA ARG A 566 25.30 34.84 26.17
C ARG A 566 25.02 33.44 26.72
N CYS A 567 25.51 32.39 26.07
CA CYS A 567 25.35 31.02 26.56
C CYS A 567 26.10 30.83 27.89
N GLU A 568 25.37 30.44 28.93
CA GLU A 568 25.93 30.09 30.24
C GLU A 568 26.10 28.57 30.35
N SER A 569 27.31 28.10 30.68
CA SER A 569 27.56 26.67 30.92
C SER A 569 26.97 26.25 32.26
N LEU A 570 25.94 25.41 32.22
CA LEU A 570 25.37 24.79 33.42
C LEU A 570 26.39 23.89 34.12
N ALA A 571 27.27 23.24 33.37
CA ALA A 571 28.32 22.39 33.94
C ALA A 571 29.36 23.20 34.75
N LEU A 572 29.81 24.35 34.23
CA LEU A 572 30.73 25.23 34.96
C LEU A 572 30.03 25.87 36.16
N ASN A 573 28.79 26.32 36.01
CA ASN A 573 28.00 26.89 37.09
C ASN A 573 27.79 25.87 38.21
N TRP A 574 27.49 24.62 37.86
CA TRP A 574 27.37 23.51 38.81
C TRP A 574 28.67 23.25 39.57
N ARG A 575 29.82 23.17 38.87
CA ARG A 575 31.13 22.98 39.52
C ARG A 575 31.51 24.13 40.43
N ARG A 576 31.22 25.39 40.03
CA ARG A 576 31.43 26.57 40.88
C ARG A 576 30.56 26.50 42.14
N ALA A 577 29.27 26.20 41.99
CA ALA A 577 28.36 26.07 43.12
C ALA A 577 28.79 24.96 44.11
N LEU A 578 29.31 23.84 43.60
CA LEU A 578 29.90 22.78 44.44
C LEU A 578 31.18 23.24 45.13
N GLY A 579 32.08 23.94 44.43
CA GLY A 579 33.34 24.45 45.00
C GLY A 579 33.13 25.54 46.06
N GLU A 580 32.22 26.48 45.82
CA GLU A 580 31.84 27.52 46.79
C GLU A 580 31.20 26.90 48.04
N ARG A 581 30.41 25.84 47.90
CA ARG A 581 29.84 25.11 49.05
C ARG A 581 30.87 24.24 49.77
N ALA A 582 31.83 23.65 49.08
CA ALA A 582 32.96 22.99 49.72
C ALA A 582 33.82 23.99 50.53
N PHE A 583 33.98 25.22 50.01
CA PHE A 583 34.67 26.31 50.69
C PHE A 583 33.88 26.86 51.90
N ILE A 584 32.56 27.01 51.79
CA ILE A 584 31.69 27.44 52.89
C ILE A 584 31.54 26.33 53.96
N GLY A 585 31.52 25.05 53.56
CA GLY A 585 31.49 23.91 54.48
C GLY A 585 32.77 23.77 55.31
N PHE A 586 33.93 24.12 54.75
CA PHE A 586 35.21 24.04 55.44
C PHE A 586 35.39 25.14 56.51
N PHE A 587 34.82 26.34 56.31
CA PHE A 587 34.91 27.44 57.28
C PHE A 587 33.72 27.56 58.24
N LYS A 588 32.58 26.92 57.99
CA LYS A 588 31.48 26.83 58.98
C LYS A 588 31.55 25.57 59.85
N GLY A 589 32.38 24.59 59.51
CA GLY A 589 32.51 23.33 60.25
C GLY A 589 33.51 23.33 61.42
N VAL A 590 34.33 24.38 61.59
CA VAL A 590 35.40 24.40 62.62
C VAL A 590 35.03 25.25 63.86
N GLU A 591 33.93 26.02 63.85
CA GLU A 591 33.62 26.91 64.99
C GLU A 591 32.29 26.69 65.72
N ARG A 592 31.43 25.75 65.31
CA ARG A 592 30.31 25.32 66.16
C ARG A 592 30.13 23.81 66.15
N ALA A 593 30.49 23.23 67.28
CA ALA A 593 30.30 21.84 67.64
C ALA A 593 28.86 21.38 67.41
N GLY A 594 28.72 20.19 66.80
CA GLY A 594 27.86 19.17 67.40
C GLY A 594 26.56 18.76 66.70
N GLU A 595 26.23 19.17 65.47
CA GLU A 595 25.04 18.63 64.77
C GLU A 595 25.27 18.45 63.26
N LEU A 596 24.92 17.25 62.76
CA LEU A 596 24.97 16.85 61.34
C LEU A 596 23.96 17.66 60.52
N VAL A 597 24.44 18.56 59.66
CA VAL A 597 23.59 19.26 58.68
C VAL A 597 23.34 18.35 57.48
N GLY A 598 22.19 17.67 57.47
CA GLY A 598 21.62 17.02 56.29
C GLY A 598 20.76 18.01 55.49
N GLY A 599 21.23 18.47 54.33
CA GLY A 599 20.36 19.19 53.40
C GLY A 599 21.10 20.02 52.34
N VAL A 600 20.95 19.64 51.07
CA VAL A 600 21.33 20.45 49.91
C VAL A 600 20.11 21.28 49.49
N HIS A 601 20.11 22.59 49.75
CA HIS A 601 19.07 23.48 49.20
C HIS A 601 19.54 23.96 47.82
N LEU A 602 18.90 23.51 46.75
CA LEU A 602 18.98 24.15 45.42
C LEU A 602 17.80 25.13 45.34
N GLU A 603 18.06 26.40 45.00
CA GLU A 603 16.98 27.34 44.68
C GLU A 603 16.37 26.96 43.33
N HIS A 604 15.27 26.21 43.36
CA HIS A 604 14.29 26.25 42.29
C HIS A 604 13.39 27.46 42.56
N THR A 605 13.50 28.53 41.77
CA THR A 605 12.43 29.53 41.69
C THR A 605 11.26 28.93 40.91
N GLY A 606 10.54 28.02 41.56
CA GLY A 606 9.21 27.59 41.17
C GLY A 606 8.20 28.25 42.11
N PHE A 607 7.66 29.41 41.74
CA PHE A 607 6.47 29.92 42.40
C PHE A 607 5.26 29.13 41.88
N ALA A 608 4.89 28.10 42.62
CA ALA A 608 3.54 27.54 42.63
C ALA A 608 3.24 27.07 44.05
N ARG A 609 2.62 27.95 44.85
CA ARG A 609 1.81 27.50 45.98
C ARG A 609 0.53 26.92 45.38
N LEU A 610 0.42 25.61 45.37
CA LEU A 610 -0.88 24.93 45.37
C LEU A 610 -1.39 25.01 46.82
N ALA A 611 -2.46 25.76 47.01
CA ALA A 611 -3.31 25.65 48.19
C ALA A 611 -4.47 24.69 47.84
N ASP A 612 -4.89 23.93 48.84
CA ASP A 612 -6.05 23.02 48.83
C ASP A 612 -7.33 23.62 48.25
#